data_AF-F7PNV8-F1
#
_entry.id   AF-F7PNV8-F1
#
_cell.length_a   1.000
_cell.length_b   1.000
_cell.length_c   1.000
_cell.angle_alpha   90.00
_cell.angle_beta   90.00
_cell.angle_gamma   90.00
#
_symmetry.space_group_name_H-M   'P 1'
#
loop_
_entity.id
_entity.type
_entity.pdbx_description
1 polymer ?
#
loop_
_entity_poly.entity_id
_entity_poly.type
_entity_poly.pdbx_seq_one_letter_code
_entity_poly.pdbx_strand_id
1 'polypeptide(L)' 'MNDVLSDLEEVTVEFDEETLEALDEKAFRDHRDNREAAIRDLLDQWLKEREE' A
#
# COMPACT_ATOMS: atom_id res chain seq x y z
N MET A 1 -0.63 9.83 22.15
CA MET A 1 -1.46 8.89 21.39
C MET A 1 -0.93 8.98 19.97
N ASN A 2 -0.42 7.87 19.42
CA ASN A 2 0.63 7.84 18.40
C ASN A 2 0.32 8.73 17.17
N ASP A 3 1.07 9.82 17.02
CA ASP A 3 0.93 10.86 15.97
C ASP A 3 1.54 10.41 14.62
N VAL A 4 1.83 9.12 14.47
CA VAL A 4 2.54 8.54 13.30
C VAL A 4 1.72 8.71 12.02
N LEU A 5 0.41 8.86 12.12
CA LEU A 5 -0.46 9.13 10.96
C LEU A 5 -0.39 10.60 10.49
N SER A 6 0.07 11.53 11.35
CA SER A 6 0.17 12.96 11.06
C SER A 6 1.47 13.34 10.32
N ASP A 7 2.49 12.48 10.37
CA ASP A 7 3.79 12.65 9.69
C ASP A 7 3.88 11.86 8.37
N LEU A 8 2.74 11.41 7.82
CA LEU A 8 2.72 10.71 6.54
C LEU A 8 2.75 11.73 5.41
N GLU A 9 3.83 11.69 4.62
CA GLU A 9 3.92 12.43 3.36
C GLU A 9 3.02 11.76 2.30
N GLU A 10 2.11 12.53 1.71
CA GLU A 10 1.31 12.06 0.57
C GLU A 10 2.16 12.13 -0.70
N VAL A 11 2.47 10.97 -1.28
CA VAL A 11 3.25 10.85 -2.50
C VAL A 11 2.36 10.30 -3.61
N THR A 12 2.27 11.03 -4.71
CA THR A 12 1.65 10.53 -5.94
C THR A 12 2.69 9.77 -6.76
N VAL A 13 2.42 8.51 -7.06
CA VAL A 13 3.28 7.65 -7.88
C VAL A 13 2.48 7.18 -9.08
N GLU A 14 3.06 7.33 -10.27
CA GLU A 14 2.49 6.82 -11.51
C GLU A 14 2.94 5.37 -11.71
N PHE A 15 1.98 4.48 -11.94
CA PHE A 15 2.21 3.07 -12.22
C PHE A 15 1.62 2.69 -13.57
N ASP A 16 2.19 1.67 -14.20
CA ASP A 16 1.62 1.07 -15.40
C ASP A 16 0.28 0.39 -15.12
N GLU A 17 -0.55 0.26 -16.16
CA GLU A 17 -1.89 -0.34 -16.09
C GLU A 17 -1.85 -1.78 -15.52
N GLU A 18 -0.86 -2.58 -15.91
CA GLU A 18 -0.67 -3.94 -15.38
C GLU A 18 -0.45 -3.95 -13.86
N THR A 19 0.32 -2.98 -13.35
CA THR A 19 0.58 -2.87 -11.90
C THR A 19 -0.66 -2.39 -11.16
N LEU A 20 -1.42 -1.46 -11.74
CA LEU A 20 -2.69 -1.00 -11.17
C LEU A 20 -3.71 -2.13 -11.10
N GLU A 21 -3.84 -2.94 -12.15
CA GLU A 21 -4.77 -4.08 -12.16
C GLU A 21 -4.40 -5.15 -11.12
N ALA A 22 -3.10 -5.48 -10.99
CA ALA A 22 -2.63 -6.38 -9.95
C ALA A 22 -2.89 -5.84 -8.53
N LEU A 23 -2.73 -4.53 -8.35
CA LEU A 23 -3.02 -3.86 -7.08
C LEU A 23 -4.52 -3.84 -6.76
N ASP A 24 -5.37 -3.57 -7.76
CA ASP A 24 -6.83 -3.66 -7.66
C ASP A 24 -7.27 -5.06 -7.28
N GLU A 25 -6.73 -6.09 -7.94
CA GLU A 25 -7.08 -7.48 -7.63
C GLU A 25 -6.74 -7.80 -6.17
N LYS A 26 -5.56 -7.40 -5.69
CA LYS A 26 -5.17 -7.59 -4.28
C LYS A 26 -6.08 -6.79 -3.35
N ALA A 27 -6.38 -5.54 -3.68
CA ALA A 27 -7.26 -4.69 -2.89
C ALA A 27 -8.66 -5.30 -2.77
N PHE A 28 -9.20 -5.81 -3.86
CA PHE A 28 -10.49 -6.48 -3.90
C PHE A 28 -10.49 -7.77 -3.07
N ARG A 29 -9.45 -8.60 -3.22
CA ARG A 29 -9.34 -9.92 -2.57
C ARG A 29 -9.16 -9.81 -1.05
N ASP A 30 -8.28 -8.93 -0.59
CA ASP A 30 -7.81 -8.94 0.80
C ASP A 30 -8.25 -7.71 1.61
N HIS A 31 -8.64 -6.60 0.94
CA HIS A 31 -8.85 -5.31 1.59
C HIS A 31 -10.22 -4.67 1.32
N ARG A 32 -11.20 -5.44 0.85
CA ARG A 32 -12.56 -4.96 0.49
C ARG A 32 -12.52 -3.80 -0.52
N ASP A 33 -11.74 -3.95 -1.58
CA ASP A 33 -11.58 -2.95 -2.65
C ASP A 33 -10.88 -1.66 -2.19
N ASN A 34 -10.25 -1.68 -1.01
CA ASN A 34 -9.49 -0.54 -0.51
C ASN A 34 -8.03 -0.60 -0.99
N ARG A 35 -7.73 0.13 -2.07
CA ARG A 35 -6.37 0.22 -2.63
C ARG A 35 -5.36 0.76 -1.63
N GLU A 36 -5.69 1.78 -0.84
CA GLU A 36 -4.76 2.34 0.15
C GLU A 36 -4.35 1.29 1.19
N ALA A 37 -5.30 0.47 1.63
CA ALA A 37 -5.02 -0.62 2.57
C ALA A 37 -4.12 -1.69 1.93
N ALA A 38 -4.33 -2.02 0.66
CA ALA A 38 -3.47 -2.95 -0.08
C ALA A 38 -2.05 -2.41 -0.28
N ILE A 39 -1.91 -1.13 -0.63
CA ILE A 39 -0.60 -0.46 -0.78
C ILE A 39 0.13 -0.46 0.57
N ARG A 40 -0.55 -0.10 1.67
CA ARG A 40 0.06 -0.11 3.00
C ARG A 40 0.49 -1.50 3.44
N ASP A 41 -0.30 -2.52 3.16
CA ASP A 41 0.03 -3.93 3.44
C ASP A 41 1.30 -4.37 2.67
N LEU A 42 1.38 -4.04 1.37
CA LEU A 42 2.57 -4.32 0.55
C LEU A 42 3.80 -3.56 1.05
N LEU A 43 3.64 -2.28 1.39
CA LEU A 43 4.73 -1.44 1.88
C LEU A 43 5.26 -1.95 3.22
N ASP A 44 4.36 -2.32 4.13
CA ASP A 44 4.71 -2.89 5.44
C ASP A 44 5.46 -4.23 5.29
N GLN A 45 5.00 -5.11 4.40
CA GLN A 45 5.70 -6.37 4.10
C GLN A 45 7.10 -6.11 3.55
N TRP A 46 7.23 -5.22 2.57
CA TRP A 46 8.52 -4.88 1.99
C TRP A 46 9.49 -4.23 2.97
N LEU A 47 9.00 -3.38 3.89
CA LEU A 47 9.82 -2.80 4.95
C LEU A 47 10.34 -3.88 5.90
N LYS A 48 9.48 -4.81 6.31
CA LYS A 48 9.87 -5.94 7.17
C LYS A 48 10.93 -6.82 6.52
N GLU A 49 10.78 -7.16 5.23
CA GLU A 49 11.78 -7.94 4.49
C GLU A 49 13.15 -7.25 4.39
N ARG A 50 13.20 -5.92 4.51
CA ARG A 50 14.45 -5.14 4.47
C ARG A 50 15.11 -4.95 5.83
N GLU A 51 14.37 -5.14 6.91
CA GLU A 51 14.89 -5.06 8.28
C GLU A 51 15.47 -6.41 8.77
N GLU A 52 15.32 -7.49 7.99
CA GLU A 52 16.01 -8.78 8.16
C GLU A 52 17.33 -8.86 7.38
#